data_AF-A0AAU9MFS2-F1
#
_entry.id   AF-A0AAU9MFS2-F1
#
_cell.length_a   1.000
_cell.length_b   1.000
_cell.length_c   1.000
_cell.angle_alpha   90.00
_cell.angle_beta   90.00
_cell.angle_gamma   90.00
#
_symmetry.space_group_name_H-M   'P 1'
#
loop_
_entity.id
_entity.type
_entity.pdbx_description
1 polymer ?
#
loop_
_entity_poly.entity_id
_entity_poly.type
_entity_poly.pdbx_seq_one_letter_code
_entity_poly.pdbx_strand_id
1 'polypeptide(L)'
;MAFSANPLALSVPDPAFESWLRDSGYLEVLDQRTSDLHRVSSTTAASSTTGDSNSARADPPSVAAAVSGGYFLSTVLNCFGILLSVLTINPFSKLTNEDFSGDTPPWTLGFIGFSDSYSFPSSRPQARMRVTENIKRYCRNYASLFILFFACSLYQIPIALVGLVSSLVLWDLFAYCDKRWGLENYPVIRECLLRLIQCATVVIIFLCNVQMALLCALGVSYGVMMLHASFRKLTPVKQQPTKGKQK
;
A
#
# COMPACT_ATOMS: atom_id res chain seq x y z
N MET A 1 18.80 18.11 32.62
CA MET A 1 17.95 17.93 33.83
C MET A 1 16.67 17.25 33.37
N ALA A 2 16.48 15.97 33.68
CA ALA A 2 15.24 15.26 33.34
C ALA A 2 14.22 15.55 34.45
N PHE A 3 13.13 16.22 34.11
CA PHE A 3 12.02 16.42 35.04
C PHE A 3 11.37 15.05 35.29
N SER A 4 11.24 14.64 36.56
CA SER A 4 10.45 13.46 36.89
C SER A 4 8.99 13.73 36.54
N ALA A 5 8.37 12.85 35.75
CA ALA A 5 6.98 12.98 35.35
C ALA A 5 6.09 13.10 36.60
N ASN A 6 5.20 14.10 36.62
CA ASN A 6 4.25 14.31 37.69
C ASN A 6 3.30 13.10 37.76
N PRO A 7 3.24 12.35 38.89
CA PRO A 7 2.40 11.15 39.00
C PRO A 7 0.88 11.46 38.96
N LEU A 8 0.49 12.73 39.00
CA LEU A 8 -0.89 13.20 38.82
C LEU A 8 -1.14 13.86 37.45
N ALA A 9 -0.12 13.97 36.60
CA ALA A 9 -0.33 14.41 35.22
C ALA A 9 -0.94 13.26 34.44
N LEU A 10 -2.19 13.44 33.99
CA LEU A 10 -2.86 12.61 33.00
C LEU A 10 -2.24 12.80 31.59
N SER A 11 -0.92 12.92 31.50
CA SER A 11 -0.23 12.91 30.22
C SER A 11 -0.19 11.47 29.74
N VAL A 12 -1.11 11.13 28.85
CA VAL A 12 -1.03 9.89 28.08
C VAL A 12 0.27 9.96 27.28
N PRO A 13 1.17 8.96 27.37
CA PRO A 13 2.36 8.92 26.53
C PRO A 13 1.96 9.07 25.06
N ASP A 14 2.67 9.89 24.28
CA ASP A 14 2.41 10.10 22.85
C ASP A 14 2.11 8.81 22.06
N PRO A 15 2.86 7.69 22.21
CA PRO A 15 2.51 6.45 21.51
C PRO A 15 1.16 5.85 21.93
N ALA A 16 0.75 6.00 23.19
CA ALA A 16 -0.54 5.55 23.70
C ALA A 16 -1.68 6.45 23.23
N PHE A 17 -1.43 7.75 23.07
CA PHE A 17 -2.41 8.70 22.53
C PHE A 17 -2.63 8.47 21.02
N GLU A 18 -1.55 8.29 20.26
CA GLU A 18 -1.59 8.02 18.82
C GLU A 18 -2.27 6.67 18.49
N SER A 19 -1.98 5.63 19.27
CA SER A 19 -2.69 4.35 19.14
C SER A 19 -4.17 4.50 19.49
N TRP A 20 -4.52 5.24 20.54
CA TRP A 20 -5.92 5.51 20.89
C TRP A 20 -6.67 6.29 19.78
N LEU A 21 -6.04 7.30 19.17
CA LEU A 21 -6.62 8.06 18.05
C LEU A 21 -6.88 7.18 16.83
N ARG A 22 -5.95 6.27 16.54
CA ARG A 22 -6.04 5.29 15.46
C ARG A 22 -7.17 4.29 15.71
N ASP A 23 -7.24 3.76 16.93
CA ASP A 23 -8.21 2.73 17.30
C ASP A 23 -9.63 3.28 17.47
N SER A 24 -9.74 4.54 17.88
CA SER A 24 -11.04 5.21 18.03
C SER A 24 -11.57 5.77 16.70
N GLY A 25 -10.76 5.78 15.63
CA GLY A 25 -11.14 6.34 14.33
C GLY A 25 -11.14 7.87 14.25
N TYR A 26 -10.73 8.56 15.32
CA TYR A 26 -10.71 10.02 15.37
C TYR A 26 -9.73 10.63 14.37
N LEU A 27 -8.68 9.89 14.00
CA LEU A 27 -7.72 10.32 13.01
C LEU A 27 -8.38 10.61 11.65
N GLU A 28 -9.35 9.79 11.25
CA GLU A 28 -10.08 9.96 9.98
C GLU A 28 -11.02 11.16 10.01
N VAL A 29 -11.64 11.42 11.17
CA VAL A 29 -12.54 12.57 11.40
C VAL A 29 -11.78 13.89 11.39
N LEU A 30 -10.60 13.94 12.02
CA LEU A 30 -9.75 15.13 12.06
C LEU A 30 -9.26 15.52 10.66
N ASP A 31 -8.79 14.54 9.88
CA ASP A 31 -8.35 14.78 8.51
C ASP A 31 -9.51 15.22 7.61
N GLN A 32 -10.69 14.63 7.78
CA GLN A 32 -11.88 15.02 7.01
C GLN A 32 -12.32 16.45 7.30
N ARG A 33 -12.39 16.86 8.58
CA ARG A 33 -12.67 18.26 8.92
C ARG A 33 -11.65 19.23 8.35
N THR A 34 -10.37 18.86 8.37
CA THR A 34 -9.29 19.71 7.82
C THR A 34 -9.42 19.84 6.30
N SER A 35 -9.75 18.74 5.63
CA SER A 35 -9.99 18.69 4.19
C SER A 35 -11.22 19.51 3.78
N ASP A 36 -12.32 19.40 4.53
CA ASP A 36 -13.55 20.18 4.29
C ASP A 36 -13.30 21.67 4.49
N LEU A 37 -12.53 22.06 5.51
CA LEU A 37 -12.16 23.45 5.77
C LEU A 37 -11.34 24.03 4.61
N HIS A 38 -10.39 23.27 4.07
CA HIS A 38 -9.62 23.65 2.88
C HIS A 38 -10.49 23.75 1.62
N ARG A 39 -11.48 22.86 1.45
CA ARG A 39 -12.44 22.91 0.34
C ARG A 39 -13.29 24.18 0.41
N VAL A 40 -13.81 24.53 1.58
CA VAL A 40 -14.60 25.76 1.79
C VAL A 40 -13.76 26.99 1.44
N SER A 41 -12.52 27.11 1.94
CA SER A 41 -11.63 28.22 1.59
C SER A 41 -11.34 28.33 0.09
N SER A 42 -11.16 27.20 -0.61
CA SER A 42 -10.93 27.19 -2.07
C SER A 42 -12.17 27.58 -2.88
N THR A 43 -13.38 27.29 -2.37
CA THR A 43 -14.65 27.63 -3.04
C THR A 43 -14.98 29.12 -2.87
N THR A 44 -14.64 29.71 -1.73
CA THR A 44 -14.80 31.16 -1.48
C THR A 44 -13.87 32.00 -2.39
N ALA A 45 -12.66 31.51 -2.68
CA ALA A 45 -11.73 32.18 -3.60
C ALA A 45 -12.17 32.13 -5.08
N ALA A 46 -12.93 31.11 -5.49
CA ALA A 46 -13.47 31.02 -6.86
C ALA A 46 -14.75 31.86 -7.06
N SER A 47 -15.43 32.24 -5.97
CA SER A 47 -16.67 33.02 -6.00
C SER A 47 -16.42 34.54 -6.10
N SER A 48 -15.17 35.00 -5.94
CA SER A 48 -14.79 36.42 -5.98
C SER A 48 -14.38 36.95 -7.37
N THR A 49 -14.62 36.21 -8.46
CA THR A 49 -14.24 36.62 -9.83
C THR A 49 -15.38 36.78 -10.83
N THR A 50 -16.65 36.76 -10.43
CA THR A 50 -17.75 37.19 -11.31
C THR A 50 -18.22 38.58 -10.92
N GLY A 51 -17.55 39.57 -11.51
CA GLY A 51 -18.00 40.95 -11.56
C GLY A 51 -19.23 41.10 -12.47
N ASP A 52 -20.03 42.10 -12.12
CA ASP A 52 -21.33 42.47 -12.65
C ASP A 52 -21.38 42.64 -14.18
N SER A 53 -22.42 42.11 -14.84
CA SER A 53 -23.05 42.72 -16.03
C SER A 53 -24.47 42.17 -16.27
N ASN A 54 -25.47 43.05 -16.22
CA ASN A 54 -26.83 42.81 -16.72
C ASN A 54 -26.84 42.64 -18.25
N SER A 55 -27.62 41.67 -18.77
CA SER A 55 -28.65 41.88 -19.82
C SER A 55 -29.02 40.59 -20.58
N ALA A 56 -30.32 40.49 -20.85
CA ALA A 56 -31.01 39.77 -21.92
C ALA A 56 -31.21 38.23 -21.81
N ARG A 57 -32.51 37.91 -21.87
CA ARG A 57 -33.17 36.62 -21.88
C ARG A 57 -32.99 35.90 -23.23
N ALA A 58 -32.56 34.64 -23.18
CA ALA A 58 -32.75 33.64 -24.24
C ALA A 58 -32.94 32.26 -23.60
N ASP A 59 -33.91 31.49 -24.12
CA ASP A 59 -34.31 30.16 -23.61
C ASP A 59 -33.17 29.12 -23.70
N PRO A 60 -33.09 28.13 -22.78
CA PRO A 60 -32.01 27.14 -22.80
C PRO A 60 -32.44 25.85 -23.51
N PRO A 61 -31.58 25.31 -24.39
CA PRO A 61 -31.40 23.87 -24.45
C PRO A 61 -29.94 23.49 -24.15
N SER A 62 -29.77 22.29 -23.59
CA SER A 62 -28.53 21.50 -23.49
C SER A 62 -27.34 21.96 -22.61
N VAL A 63 -27.39 23.10 -21.90
CA VAL A 63 -26.30 23.47 -20.97
C VAL A 63 -26.14 22.51 -19.78
N ALA A 64 -27.24 21.87 -19.35
CA ALA A 64 -27.24 20.93 -18.22
C ALA A 64 -26.41 19.65 -18.47
N ALA A 65 -26.37 19.16 -19.71
CA ALA A 65 -25.62 17.94 -20.06
C ALA A 65 -24.11 18.18 -20.11
N ALA A 66 -23.67 19.33 -20.63
CA ALA A 66 -22.25 19.71 -20.68
C ALA A 66 -21.70 20.05 -19.29
N VAL A 67 -22.49 20.73 -18.46
CA VAL A 67 -22.14 21.05 -17.06
C VAL A 67 -22.05 19.78 -16.21
N SER A 68 -23.00 18.84 -16.36
CA SER A 68 -22.96 17.54 -15.67
C SER A 68 -21.77 16.66 -16.10
N GLY A 69 -21.41 16.68 -17.38
CA GLY A 69 -20.22 15.97 -17.90
C GLY A 69 -18.91 16.54 -17.37
N GLY A 70 -18.81 17.87 -17.26
CA GLY A 70 -17.64 18.57 -16.70
C GLY A 70 -17.42 18.27 -15.22
N TYR A 71 -18.49 18.25 -14.41
CA TYR A 71 -18.40 17.89 -12.99
C TYR A 71 -18.04 16.41 -12.78
N PHE A 72 -18.58 15.51 -13.59
CA PHE A 72 -18.23 14.09 -13.54
C PHE A 72 -16.75 13.86 -13.89
N LEU A 73 -16.29 14.42 -15.01
CA LEU A 73 -14.90 14.29 -15.43
C LEU A 73 -13.94 14.91 -14.40
N SER A 74 -14.26 16.09 -13.87
CA SER A 74 -13.48 16.73 -12.81
C SER A 74 -13.38 15.87 -11.54
N THR A 75 -14.49 15.23 -11.15
CA THR A 75 -14.52 14.32 -9.99
C THR A 75 -13.66 13.08 -10.25
N VAL A 76 -13.78 12.46 -11.43
CA VAL A 76 -12.98 11.27 -11.81
C VAL A 76 -11.49 11.62 -11.88
N LEU A 77 -11.13 12.75 -12.48
CA LEU A 77 -9.74 13.23 -12.55
C LEU A 77 -9.19 13.53 -11.15
N ASN A 78 -9.99 14.09 -10.25
CA ASN A 78 -9.58 14.31 -8.87
C ASN A 78 -9.37 12.97 -8.13
N CYS A 79 -10.28 12.00 -8.28
CA CYS A 79 -10.12 10.65 -7.74
C CYS A 79 -8.83 9.99 -8.26
N PHE A 80 -8.57 10.08 -9.56
CA PHE A 80 -7.35 9.59 -10.18
C PHE A 80 -6.11 10.30 -9.63
N GLY A 81 -6.17 11.62 -9.45
CA GLY A 81 -5.11 12.41 -8.84
C GLY A 81 -4.83 12.04 -7.37
N ILE A 82 -5.84 11.58 -6.62
CA ILE A 82 -5.66 11.04 -5.26
C ILE A 82 -4.94 9.70 -5.31
N LEU A 83 -5.37 8.78 -6.17
CA LEU A 83 -4.71 7.48 -6.34
C LEU A 83 -3.27 7.62 -6.84
N LEU A 84 -3.02 8.50 -7.82
CA LEU A 84 -1.67 8.77 -8.31
C LEU A 84 -0.77 9.38 -7.24
N SER A 85 -1.34 10.20 -6.33
CA SER A 85 -0.57 10.73 -5.19
C SER A 85 -0.07 9.62 -4.27
N VAL A 86 -0.80 8.51 -4.13
CA VAL A 86 -0.35 7.35 -3.36
C VAL A 86 0.85 6.67 -4.01
N LEU A 87 0.92 6.60 -5.35
CA LEU A 87 2.07 6.01 -6.05
C LEU A 87 3.38 6.79 -5.83
N THR A 88 3.31 8.08 -5.50
CA THR A 88 4.50 8.91 -5.25
C THR A 88 5.13 8.68 -3.87
N ILE A 89 4.50 7.89 -3.00
CA ILE A 89 5.00 7.66 -1.64
C ILE A 89 5.93 6.45 -1.61
N ASN A 90 6.87 6.43 -0.67
CA ASN A 90 7.55 5.19 -0.32
C ASN A 90 6.73 4.48 0.79
N PRO A 91 5.88 3.50 0.43
CA PRO A 91 5.00 2.84 1.40
C PRO A 91 5.77 2.03 2.45
N PHE A 92 7.00 1.64 2.14
CA PHE A 92 7.82 0.76 2.98
C PHE A 92 8.77 1.52 3.90
N SER A 93 8.84 2.85 3.79
CA SER A 93 9.73 3.71 4.59
C SER A 93 9.50 3.65 6.11
N LYS A 94 8.33 3.16 6.53
CA LYS A 94 7.92 3.05 7.93
C LYS A 94 7.74 1.61 8.40
N LEU A 95 7.97 0.63 7.53
CA LEU A 95 7.90 -0.78 7.90
C LEU A 95 9.12 -1.17 8.71
N THR A 96 8.87 -2.02 9.69
CA THR A 96 9.85 -2.49 10.66
C THR A 96 9.74 -4.00 10.80
N ASN A 97 10.72 -4.66 11.42
CA ASN A 97 10.71 -6.12 11.53
C ASN A 97 9.61 -6.62 12.49
N GLU A 98 9.20 -5.78 13.44
CA GLU A 98 8.08 -6.03 14.35
C GLU A 98 6.74 -6.16 13.60
N ASP A 99 6.53 -5.39 12.52
CA ASP A 99 5.32 -5.48 11.69
C ASP A 99 5.17 -6.85 10.99
N PHE A 100 6.27 -7.56 10.77
CA PHE A 100 6.28 -8.90 10.17
C PHE A 100 6.20 -10.04 11.19
N SER A 101 6.54 -9.77 12.45
CA SER A 101 6.57 -10.79 13.52
C SER A 101 5.30 -10.81 14.38
N GLY A 102 4.48 -9.75 14.33
CA GLY A 102 3.17 -9.72 14.98
C GLY A 102 2.13 -10.66 14.35
N ASP A 103 0.97 -10.83 15.01
CA ASP A 103 -0.10 -11.71 14.55
C ASP A 103 -0.69 -11.29 13.20
N THR A 104 -0.94 -12.26 12.32
CA THR A 104 -1.59 -11.99 11.02
C THR A 104 -3.09 -11.74 11.23
N PRO A 105 -3.64 -10.59 10.80
CA PRO A 105 -5.07 -10.37 10.85
C PRO A 105 -5.82 -11.41 9.98
N PRO A 106 -6.98 -11.92 10.44
CA PRO A 106 -7.71 -12.95 9.72
C PRO A 106 -8.14 -12.45 8.33
N TRP A 107 -7.98 -13.30 7.31
CA TRP A 107 -8.22 -12.94 5.91
C TRP A 107 -9.64 -12.48 5.62
N THR A 108 -10.63 -13.16 6.19
CA THR A 108 -12.04 -12.89 5.89
C THR A 108 -12.55 -11.64 6.59
N LEU A 109 -12.60 -11.66 7.92
CA LEU A 109 -13.18 -10.55 8.70
C LEU A 109 -12.22 -9.36 8.85
N GLY A 110 -10.93 -9.63 8.99
CA GLY A 110 -9.92 -8.61 9.29
C GLY A 110 -9.42 -7.91 8.03
N PHE A 111 -8.85 -8.68 7.11
CA PHE A 111 -8.24 -8.16 5.89
C PHE A 111 -9.30 -7.72 4.87
N ILE A 112 -10.11 -8.64 4.35
CA ILE A 112 -11.18 -8.30 3.39
C ILE A 112 -12.28 -7.49 4.11
N GLY A 113 -12.81 -7.98 5.22
CA GLY A 113 -13.89 -7.34 5.98
C GLY A 113 -15.18 -7.15 5.18
N PHE A 114 -16.05 -6.26 5.67
CA PHE A 114 -17.33 -5.92 5.04
C PHE A 114 -17.23 -4.61 4.24
N SER A 115 -18.20 -4.36 3.35
CA SER A 115 -18.28 -3.14 2.54
C SER A 115 -18.21 -1.85 3.38
N ASP A 116 -18.75 -1.87 4.61
CA ASP A 116 -18.74 -0.73 5.52
C ASP A 116 -17.33 -0.32 5.99
N SER A 117 -16.37 -1.23 5.88
CA SER A 117 -14.97 -1.01 6.26
C SER A 117 -14.15 -0.30 5.17
N TYR A 118 -14.77 -0.03 4.02
CA TYR A 118 -14.16 0.70 2.92
C TYR A 118 -14.80 2.07 2.74
N SER A 119 -14.00 3.06 2.34
CA SER A 119 -14.48 4.34 1.83
C SER A 119 -13.45 4.95 0.88
N PHE A 120 -13.94 5.73 -0.08
CA PHE A 120 -13.04 6.50 -0.93
C PHE A 120 -12.39 7.63 -0.11
N PRO A 121 -11.05 7.82 -0.19
CA PRO A 121 -10.38 8.89 0.53
C PRO A 121 -10.83 10.26 0.02
N SER A 122 -11.15 11.16 0.95
CA SER A 122 -11.62 12.52 0.65
C SER A 122 -10.48 13.46 0.22
N SER A 123 -9.23 13.14 0.58
CA SER A 123 -8.06 13.97 0.28
C SER A 123 -6.79 13.13 0.03
N ARG A 124 -5.79 13.76 -0.61
CA ARG A 124 -4.48 13.14 -0.86
C ARG A 124 -3.74 12.81 0.45
N PRO A 125 -3.65 13.71 1.45
CA PRO A 125 -3.06 13.39 2.75
C PRO A 125 -3.75 12.19 3.42
N GLN A 126 -5.09 12.14 3.39
CA GLN A 126 -5.86 11.01 3.93
C GLN A 126 -5.47 9.70 3.27
N ALA A 127 -5.42 9.65 1.94
CA ALA A 127 -5.07 8.44 1.20
C ALA A 127 -3.67 7.95 1.56
N ARG A 128 -2.69 8.86 1.65
CA ARG A 128 -1.30 8.53 2.01
C ARG A 128 -1.22 7.96 3.43
N MET A 129 -1.90 8.57 4.38
CA MET A 129 -1.96 8.10 5.77
C MET A 129 -2.61 6.72 5.88
N ARG A 130 -3.75 6.52 5.19
CA ARG A 130 -4.41 5.20 5.12
C ARG A 130 -3.47 4.15 4.58
N VAL A 131 -2.74 4.46 3.52
CA VAL A 131 -1.79 3.52 2.91
C VAL A 131 -0.68 3.15 3.87
N THR A 132 -0.03 4.12 4.51
CA THR A 132 1.08 3.84 5.43
C THR A 132 0.65 3.00 6.63
N GLU A 133 -0.55 3.23 7.16
CA GLU A 133 -1.03 2.52 8.33
C GLU A 133 -1.60 1.14 8.01
N ASN A 134 -2.37 1.01 6.92
CA ASN A 134 -2.88 -0.28 6.49
C ASN A 134 -1.75 -1.21 6.02
N ILE A 135 -0.68 -0.68 5.43
CA ILE A 135 0.49 -1.48 5.03
C ILE A 135 1.21 -2.06 6.24
N LYS A 136 1.35 -1.30 7.32
CA LYS A 136 1.84 -1.85 8.60
C LYS A 136 0.91 -2.94 9.12
N ARG A 137 -0.38 -2.62 9.26
CA ARG A 137 -1.38 -3.51 9.85
C ARG A 137 -1.53 -4.84 9.09
N TYR A 138 -1.45 -4.82 7.76
CA TYR A 138 -1.69 -5.99 6.91
C TYR A 138 -0.45 -6.46 6.15
N CYS A 139 0.74 -6.10 6.61
CA CYS A 139 2.01 -6.37 5.92
C CYS A 139 2.16 -7.84 5.50
N ARG A 140 1.89 -8.76 6.44
CA ARG A 140 1.94 -10.22 6.20
C ARG A 140 0.91 -10.71 5.18
N ASN A 141 -0.29 -10.13 5.16
CA ASN A 141 -1.33 -10.47 4.18
C ASN A 141 -0.94 -9.99 2.78
N TYR A 142 -0.36 -8.80 2.67
CA TYR A 142 0.17 -8.29 1.40
C TYR A 142 1.36 -9.10 0.89
N ALA A 143 2.28 -9.50 1.78
CA ALA A 143 3.38 -10.40 1.42
C ALA A 143 2.86 -11.75 0.92
N SER A 144 1.84 -12.31 1.58
CA SER A 144 1.19 -13.55 1.17
C SER A 144 0.47 -13.42 -0.18
N LEU A 145 -0.20 -12.29 -0.45
CA LEU A 145 -0.80 -12.00 -1.76
C LEU A 145 0.26 -11.91 -2.85
N PHE A 146 1.41 -11.26 -2.57
CA PHE A 146 2.52 -11.21 -3.51
C PHE A 146 3.03 -12.61 -3.85
N ILE A 147 3.25 -13.46 -2.84
CA ILE A 147 3.68 -14.86 -3.04
C ILE A 147 2.64 -15.62 -3.86
N LEU A 148 1.35 -15.47 -3.55
CA LEU A 148 0.27 -16.12 -4.31
C LEU A 148 0.28 -15.70 -5.77
N PHE A 149 0.32 -14.39 -6.06
CA PHE A 149 0.36 -13.90 -7.44
C PHE A 149 1.65 -14.31 -8.15
N PHE A 150 2.78 -14.33 -7.46
CA PHE A 150 4.03 -14.83 -8.01
C PHE A 150 3.95 -16.32 -8.37
N ALA A 151 3.38 -17.15 -7.49
CA ALA A 151 3.13 -18.56 -7.79
C ALA A 151 2.16 -18.74 -8.97
N CYS A 152 1.10 -17.95 -9.05
CA CYS A 152 0.19 -17.94 -10.20
C CYS A 152 0.89 -17.53 -11.49
N SER A 153 1.75 -16.50 -11.47
CA SER A 153 2.53 -16.07 -12.63
C SER A 153 3.53 -17.13 -13.09
N LEU A 154 4.21 -17.80 -12.15
CA LEU A 154 5.09 -18.92 -12.47
C LEU A 154 4.32 -20.11 -13.06
N TYR A 155 3.11 -20.38 -12.56
CA TYR A 155 2.26 -21.43 -13.11
C TYR A 155 1.83 -21.14 -14.56
N GLN A 156 1.52 -19.88 -14.88
CA GLN A 156 1.17 -19.46 -16.24
C GLN A 156 2.37 -19.48 -17.20
N ILE A 157 3.59 -19.33 -16.68
CA ILE A 157 4.83 -19.28 -17.44
C ILE A 157 5.75 -20.43 -16.97
N PRO A 158 5.47 -21.69 -17.36
CA PRO A 158 6.20 -22.86 -16.84
C PRO A 158 7.71 -22.82 -17.16
N ILE A 159 8.10 -22.17 -18.25
CA ILE A 159 9.51 -21.95 -18.59
C ILE A 159 10.20 -21.07 -17.53
N ALA A 160 9.50 -20.07 -16.97
CA ALA A 160 10.01 -19.25 -15.88
C ALA A 160 10.18 -20.07 -14.59
N LEU A 161 9.25 -20.99 -14.32
CA LEU A 161 9.40 -21.91 -13.19
C LEU A 161 10.66 -22.77 -13.35
N VAL A 162 10.91 -23.33 -14.54
CA VAL A 162 12.13 -24.10 -14.84
C VAL A 162 13.38 -23.23 -14.67
N GLY A 163 13.37 -21.99 -15.17
CA GLY A 163 14.48 -21.05 -15.00
C GLY A 163 14.78 -20.73 -13.54
N LEU A 164 13.73 -20.50 -12.74
CA LEU A 164 13.87 -20.25 -11.30
C LEU A 164 14.47 -21.48 -10.59
N VAL A 165 13.92 -22.67 -10.81
CA VAL A 165 14.44 -23.91 -10.21
C VAL A 165 15.87 -24.19 -10.66
N SER A 166 16.17 -24.03 -11.96
CA SER A 166 17.51 -24.20 -12.51
C SER A 166 18.52 -23.25 -11.86
N SER A 167 18.14 -21.99 -11.64
CA SER A 167 18.99 -21.02 -10.94
C SER A 167 19.29 -21.45 -9.50
N LEU A 168 18.31 -21.96 -8.77
CA LEU A 168 18.52 -22.46 -7.40
C LEU A 168 19.47 -23.66 -7.39
N VAL A 169 19.23 -24.64 -8.27
CA VAL A 169 20.09 -25.82 -8.40
C VAL A 169 21.52 -25.43 -8.78
N LEU A 170 21.69 -24.43 -9.64
CA LEU A 170 23.00 -23.94 -10.04
C LEU A 170 23.78 -23.36 -8.83
N TRP A 171 23.12 -22.56 -7.98
CA TRP A 171 23.72 -22.01 -6.76
C TRP A 171 24.01 -23.09 -5.71
N ASP A 172 23.12 -24.06 -5.52
CA ASP A 172 23.33 -25.19 -4.62
C ASP A 172 24.51 -26.05 -5.07
N LEU A 173 24.62 -26.30 -6.39
CA LEU A 173 25.75 -27.02 -6.97
C LEU A 173 27.05 -26.27 -6.73
N PHE A 174 27.07 -24.95 -6.93
CA PHE A 174 28.26 -24.15 -6.63
C PHE A 174 28.63 -24.19 -5.15
N ALA A 175 27.67 -24.06 -4.23
CA ALA A 175 27.96 -24.17 -2.79
C ALA A 175 28.55 -25.54 -2.42
N TYR A 176 28.04 -26.62 -3.03
CA TYR A 176 28.60 -27.96 -2.89
C TYR A 176 30.03 -28.04 -3.43
N CYS A 177 30.29 -27.45 -4.61
CA CYS A 177 31.60 -27.42 -5.26
C CYS A 177 32.62 -26.60 -4.46
N ASP A 178 32.23 -25.42 -3.97
CA ASP A 178 33.03 -24.52 -3.12
C ASP A 178 33.57 -25.29 -1.90
N LYS A 179 32.68 -26.00 -1.21
CA LYS A 179 33.01 -26.84 -0.06
C LYS A 179 33.84 -28.07 -0.44
N ARG A 180 33.49 -28.77 -1.53
CA ARG A 180 34.15 -30.03 -1.92
C ARG A 180 35.59 -29.82 -2.36
N TRP A 181 35.88 -28.73 -3.06
CA TRP A 181 37.23 -28.41 -3.56
C TRP A 181 38.04 -27.51 -2.63
N GLY A 182 37.48 -27.06 -1.51
CA GLY A 182 38.18 -26.18 -0.57
C GLY A 182 38.61 -24.89 -1.25
N LEU A 183 37.73 -24.32 -2.07
CA LEU A 183 37.96 -23.12 -2.89
C LEU A 183 38.29 -21.87 -2.04
N GLU A 184 38.09 -21.93 -0.73
CA GLU A 184 38.56 -20.96 0.27
C GLU A 184 40.07 -20.71 0.20
N ASN A 185 40.86 -21.73 -0.14
CA ASN A 185 42.32 -21.60 -0.27
C ASN A 185 42.76 -20.87 -1.55
N TYR A 186 41.85 -20.64 -2.49
CA TYR A 186 42.12 -20.05 -3.80
C TYR A 186 41.18 -18.87 -4.08
N PRO A 187 41.41 -17.70 -3.43
CA PRO A 187 40.48 -16.58 -3.45
C PRO A 187 40.20 -16.03 -4.86
N VAL A 188 41.20 -16.02 -5.74
CA VAL A 188 41.05 -15.51 -7.13
C VAL A 188 40.16 -16.43 -7.96
N ILE A 189 40.34 -17.75 -7.84
CA ILE A 189 39.55 -18.74 -8.58
C ILE A 189 38.11 -18.72 -8.10
N ARG A 190 37.91 -18.65 -6.78
CA ARG A 190 36.60 -18.54 -6.15
C ARG A 190 35.84 -17.30 -6.62
N GLU A 191 36.47 -16.13 -6.61
CA GLU A 191 35.86 -14.90 -7.14
C GLU A 191 35.51 -15.02 -8.63
N CYS A 192 36.41 -15.59 -9.44
CA CYS A 192 36.14 -15.81 -10.87
C CYS A 192 34.90 -16.71 -11.10
N LEU A 193 34.80 -17.83 -10.36
CA LEU A 193 33.65 -18.72 -10.42
C LEU A 193 32.37 -18.05 -9.94
N LEU A 194 32.43 -17.24 -8.86
CA LEU A 194 31.31 -16.45 -8.36
C LEU A 194 30.77 -15.48 -9.43
N ARG A 195 31.67 -14.83 -10.18
CA ARG A 195 31.27 -13.96 -11.30
C ARG A 195 30.66 -14.74 -12.45
N LEU A 196 31.22 -15.91 -12.77
CA LEU A 196 30.72 -16.77 -13.83
C LEU A 196 29.32 -17.30 -13.50
N ILE A 197 29.09 -17.80 -12.27
CA ILE A 197 27.76 -18.28 -11.85
C ILE A 197 26.75 -17.14 -11.76
N GLN A 198 27.17 -15.95 -11.33
CA GLN A 198 26.29 -14.78 -11.34
C GLN A 198 25.86 -14.42 -12.77
N CYS A 199 26.80 -14.42 -13.72
CA CYS A 199 26.51 -14.19 -15.14
C CYS A 199 25.57 -15.28 -15.70
N ALA A 200 25.87 -16.55 -15.45
CA ALA A 200 25.03 -17.67 -15.86
C ALA A 200 23.60 -17.57 -15.28
N THR A 201 23.47 -17.17 -14.02
CA THR A 201 22.18 -16.94 -13.36
C THR A 201 21.37 -15.86 -14.07
N VAL A 202 22.01 -14.72 -14.41
CA VAL A 202 21.34 -13.63 -15.14
C VAL A 202 20.87 -14.11 -16.52
N VAL A 203 21.70 -14.87 -17.23
CA VAL A 203 21.35 -15.45 -18.53
C VAL A 203 20.17 -16.41 -18.41
N ILE A 204 20.17 -17.32 -17.43
CA ILE A 204 19.06 -18.25 -17.19
C ILE A 204 17.77 -17.50 -16.88
N ILE A 205 17.82 -16.54 -15.94
CA ILE A 205 16.66 -15.72 -15.57
C ILE A 205 16.07 -15.04 -16.80
N PHE A 206 16.92 -14.40 -17.62
CA PHE A 206 16.52 -13.68 -18.82
C PHE A 206 15.89 -14.60 -19.87
N LEU A 207 16.57 -15.69 -20.25
CA LEU A 207 16.10 -16.64 -21.26
C LEU A 207 14.82 -17.34 -20.84
N CYS A 208 14.65 -17.62 -19.55
CA CYS A 208 13.48 -18.28 -19.03
C CYS A 208 12.30 -17.33 -18.74
N ASN A 209 12.43 -16.03 -19.03
CA ASN A 209 11.39 -15.03 -18.77
C ASN A 209 10.96 -14.88 -17.31
N VAL A 210 11.85 -15.20 -16.35
CA VAL A 210 11.56 -15.10 -14.91
C VAL A 210 11.27 -13.65 -14.52
N GLN A 211 11.96 -12.69 -15.14
CA GLN A 211 11.72 -11.26 -14.97
C GLN A 211 10.28 -10.86 -15.30
N MET A 212 9.67 -11.43 -16.34
CA MET A 212 8.31 -11.08 -16.73
C MET A 212 7.31 -11.61 -15.70
N ALA A 213 7.49 -12.85 -15.23
CA ALA A 213 6.67 -13.41 -14.16
C ALA A 213 6.77 -12.56 -12.87
N LEU A 214 7.98 -12.16 -12.50
CA LEU A 214 8.22 -11.30 -11.34
C LEU A 214 7.60 -9.91 -11.51
N LEU A 215 7.75 -9.28 -12.67
CA LEU A 215 7.18 -7.96 -12.96
C LEU A 215 5.65 -7.98 -12.95
N CYS A 216 5.02 -9.01 -13.53
CA CYS A 216 3.57 -9.18 -13.47
C CYS A 216 3.09 -9.36 -12.03
N ALA A 217 3.73 -10.24 -11.27
CA ALA A 217 3.38 -10.47 -9.87
C ALA A 217 3.55 -9.21 -9.01
N LEU A 218 4.66 -8.49 -9.18
CA LEU A 218 4.92 -7.21 -8.51
C LEU A 218 3.88 -6.15 -8.89
N GLY A 219 3.60 -5.96 -10.18
CA GLY A 219 2.64 -4.96 -10.64
C GLY A 219 1.24 -5.21 -10.11
N VAL A 220 0.74 -6.45 -10.21
CA VAL A 220 -0.60 -6.82 -9.74
C VAL A 220 -0.69 -6.75 -8.22
N SER A 221 0.26 -7.33 -7.50
CA SER A 221 0.27 -7.29 -6.03
C SER A 221 0.38 -5.87 -5.49
N TYR A 222 1.25 -5.03 -6.08
CA TYR A 222 1.42 -3.64 -5.68
C TYR A 222 0.15 -2.84 -5.94
N GLY A 223 -0.49 -3.01 -7.10
CA GLY A 223 -1.76 -2.36 -7.42
C GLY A 223 -2.87 -2.73 -6.44
N VAL A 224 -3.05 -4.03 -6.18
CA VAL A 224 -4.03 -4.53 -5.19
C VAL A 224 -3.73 -4.00 -3.81
N MET A 225 -2.46 -4.01 -3.38
CA MET A 225 -2.04 -3.49 -2.09
C MET A 225 -2.38 -2.00 -1.95
N MET A 226 -2.00 -1.16 -2.93
CA MET A 226 -2.25 0.28 -2.90
C MET A 226 -3.74 0.62 -2.88
N LEU A 227 -4.54 -0.08 -3.69
CA LEU A 227 -6.00 0.11 -3.71
C LEU A 227 -6.64 -0.33 -2.39
N HIS A 228 -6.30 -1.53 -1.92
CA HIS A 228 -6.80 -2.01 -0.63
C HIS A 228 -6.41 -1.07 0.51
N ALA A 229 -5.14 -0.65 0.57
CA ALA A 229 -4.62 0.18 1.65
C ALA A 229 -5.19 1.61 1.65
N SER A 230 -5.51 2.17 0.48
CA SER A 230 -6.08 3.51 0.35
C SER A 230 -7.59 3.55 0.65
N PHE A 231 -8.32 2.50 0.29
CA PHE A 231 -9.76 2.42 0.51
C PHE A 231 -10.14 1.87 1.89
N ARG A 232 -9.24 1.12 2.54
CA ARG A 232 -9.49 0.57 3.87
C ARG A 232 -9.47 1.69 4.93
N LYS A 233 -10.54 1.79 5.71
CA LYS A 233 -10.63 2.72 6.84
C LYS A 233 -9.64 2.35 7.95
N LEU A 234 -9.23 3.34 8.73
CA LEU A 234 -8.29 3.12 9.84
C LEU A 234 -8.97 2.54 11.08
N THR A 235 -10.29 2.71 11.18
CA THR A 235 -11.10 2.18 12.28
C THR A 235 -10.96 0.66 12.37
N PRO A 236 -10.68 0.10 13.57
CA PRO A 236 -10.78 -1.32 13.81
C PRO A 236 -12.20 -1.80 13.49
N VAL A 237 -12.32 -3.03 12.96
CA VAL A 237 -13.61 -3.70 12.87
C VAL A 237 -14.18 -3.76 14.28
N LYS A 238 -15.31 -3.08 14.51
CA LYS A 238 -16.03 -3.14 15.79
C LYS A 238 -16.30 -4.62 16.05
N GLN A 239 -15.57 -5.22 16.99
CA GLN A 239 -15.88 -6.57 17.45
C GLN A 239 -17.32 -6.48 17.96
N GLN A 240 -18.24 -7.09 17.23
CA GLN A 240 -19.61 -7.21 17.67
C GLN A 240 -19.53 -7.90 19.04
N PRO A 241 -20.10 -7.33 20.11
CA PRO A 241 -19.96 -7.90 21.44
C PRO A 241 -20.48 -9.32 21.35
N THR A 242 -19.61 -10.28 21.63
CA THR A 242 -19.98 -11.70 21.74
C THR A 242 -21.15 -11.71 22.71
N LYS A 243 -22.36 -12.03 22.24
CA LYS A 243 -23.53 -12.18 23.11
C LYS A 243 -23.12 -13.16 24.19
N GLY A 244 -22.87 -12.63 25.39
CA GLY A 244 -22.55 -13.43 26.56
C GLY A 244 -23.67 -14.44 26.72
N LYS A 245 -23.32 -15.72 26.67
CA LYS A 245 -24.17 -16.77 27.22
C LYS A 245 -24.29 -16.44 28.71
N GLN A 246 -25.41 -15.84 29.10
CA GLN A 246 -25.83 -15.85 30.49
C GLN A 246 -25.96 -17.31 30.91
N LYS A 247 -25.25 -17.65 31.97
CA LYS A 247 -25.34 -18.92 32.68
C LYS A 247 -26.27 -18.73 33.86
#